data_AF-A0A8H6QUI5-F1
#
_entry.id   AF-A0A8H6QUI5-F1
#
_cell.length_a   1.000
_cell.length_b   1.000
_cell.length_c   1.000
_cell.angle_alpha   90.00
_cell.angle_beta   90.00
_cell.angle_gamma   90.00
#
_symmetry.space_group_name_H-M   'P 1'
#
loop_
_entity.id
_entity.type
_entity.pdbx_description
1 polymer ?
#
loop_
_entity_poly.entity_id
_entity_poly.type
_entity_poly.pdbx_seq_one_letter_code
_entity_poly.pdbx_strand_id
1 'polypeptide(L)'
;MEAWVKNPTCDNDSGLLRRGQIPLTTVAVSRVGDIFGELLLGEENGNMSMVFQKKESIFNDSITTKWKWLATNYSVPWLTNEETYPVGKLYSPQKLGQIVMCNADAFNEMIGNTGLDLNCTRYEPTADDYVAEEGSDSTAYRRWLEERRVLGRLEKRDKVEQKRFTCIDKNKKKKVILYQRQGYPSVGEWDENAEQVRNAYDLVDWDHCHTPQTQTHNIGNLRGTYATEHPMEVQSLELFFKWAITEGPEECHDIDCDFVANFFNKPVLDKVPELKGLDDQHQQVPMQRFMEQLGSYWNTENFAILQSSINLNKAQLWSFGQPRSDATWALTKEEPTRALEVIRDTIAVFNYLRTDAVWAKFKAINDKIREEMERADQQYKKDKNKDLDLLGCWDAWMEHQLNKFVDGGRDWVKKALKDMEDHWVPSNFDNPQDPFMKQVCDAIQQVLPLLELAAAEAIKRSFFDLGLDGDPMDTSA
;
A
#
# COMPACT_ATOMS: atom_id res chain seq x y z
N MET A 1 28.56 16.93 -18.54
CA MET A 1 27.15 16.84 -18.96
C MET A 1 27.04 16.13 -20.29
N GLU A 2 27.64 16.64 -21.37
CA GLU A 2 27.64 15.98 -22.70
C GLU A 2 28.00 14.48 -22.69
N ALA A 3 29.03 14.10 -21.91
CA ALA A 3 29.42 12.70 -21.77
C ALA A 3 28.33 11.82 -21.14
N TRP A 4 27.56 12.39 -20.21
CA TRP A 4 26.44 11.70 -19.57
C TRP A 4 25.22 11.64 -20.51
N VAL A 5 24.90 12.72 -21.23
CA VAL A 5 23.79 12.73 -22.21
C VAL A 5 24.00 11.65 -23.30
N LYS A 6 25.25 11.43 -23.73
CA LYS A 6 25.59 10.38 -24.71
C LYS A 6 25.47 8.95 -24.17
N ASN A 7 25.59 8.77 -22.86
CA ASN A 7 25.52 7.46 -22.22
C ASN A 7 24.96 7.59 -20.80
N PRO A 8 23.64 7.82 -20.65
CA PRO A 8 23.02 7.97 -19.35
C PRO A 8 23.02 6.60 -18.66
N THR A 9 23.83 6.48 -17.63
CA THR A 9 23.89 5.27 -16.79
C THR A 9 23.47 5.66 -15.39
N CYS A 10 22.39 5.09 -14.87
CA CYS A 10 22.09 5.15 -13.45
C CYS A 10 22.38 3.82 -12.78
N ASP A 11 23.12 3.91 -11.68
CA ASP A 11 23.35 2.78 -10.81
C ASP A 11 22.23 2.80 -9.77
N ASN A 12 21.13 2.07 -10.05
CA ASN A 12 20.05 1.89 -9.08
C ASN A 12 20.48 1.02 -7.88
N ASP A 13 21.73 0.56 -7.88
CA ASP A 13 22.31 -0.41 -6.96
C ASP A 13 23.32 0.16 -5.96
N SER A 14 23.45 1.49 -5.84
CA SER A 14 24.29 2.06 -4.79
C SER A 14 23.59 1.98 -3.43
N GLY A 15 23.64 0.80 -2.82
CA GLY A 15 23.75 0.69 -1.37
C GLY A 15 24.90 1.57 -0.92
N LEU A 16 24.57 2.74 -0.36
CA LEU A 16 25.49 3.50 0.45
C LEU A 16 25.88 2.59 1.61
N LEU A 17 27.10 2.01 1.57
CA LEU A 17 27.97 1.65 2.72
C LEU A 17 29.01 0.55 2.37
N ARG A 18 29.84 0.71 1.34
CA ARG A 18 31.23 0.20 1.38
C ARG A 18 32.19 1.21 0.75
N ARG A 19 33.01 1.83 1.59
CA ARG A 19 34.06 2.76 1.15
C ARG A 19 35.10 2.01 0.31
N GLY A 20 35.30 2.45 -0.92
CA GLY A 20 36.46 2.10 -1.74
C GLY A 20 36.08 1.82 -3.19
N GLN A 21 36.18 2.85 -4.03
CA GLN A 21 35.88 2.90 -5.47
C GLN A 21 34.41 3.15 -5.81
N ILE A 22 34.09 4.44 -5.91
CA ILE A 22 32.87 4.93 -6.57
C ILE A 22 33.09 4.76 -8.09
N PRO A 23 32.26 4.00 -8.82
CA PRO A 23 32.37 3.93 -10.27
C PRO A 23 32.17 5.33 -10.87
N LEU A 24 32.99 5.73 -11.86
CA LEU A 24 32.92 7.04 -12.51
C LEU A 24 31.51 7.44 -13.00
N THR A 25 30.63 6.46 -13.23
CA THR A 25 29.25 6.59 -13.67
C THR A 25 28.31 7.19 -12.61
N THR A 26 28.47 6.85 -11.32
CA THR A 26 27.64 7.38 -10.21
C THR A 26 27.94 8.85 -9.91
N VAL A 27 29.20 9.26 -10.08
CA VAL A 27 29.62 10.67 -9.90
C VAL A 27 29.02 11.56 -10.98
N ALA A 28 28.89 11.06 -12.21
CA ALA A 28 28.35 11.84 -13.33
C ALA A 28 26.85 12.12 -13.15
N VAL A 29 26.05 11.11 -12.80
CA VAL A 29 24.62 11.27 -12.51
C VAL A 29 24.40 12.19 -11.33
N SER A 30 25.08 11.95 -10.21
CA SER A 30 24.95 12.80 -9.02
C SER A 30 25.23 14.25 -9.37
N ARG A 31 26.32 14.54 -10.11
CA ARG A 31 26.63 15.92 -10.50
C ARG A 31 25.61 16.55 -11.45
N VAL A 32 25.10 15.79 -12.43
CA VAL A 32 24.08 16.32 -13.36
C VAL A 32 22.75 16.52 -12.62
N GLY A 33 22.37 15.59 -11.76
CA GLY A 33 21.20 15.70 -10.89
C GLY A 33 21.30 16.85 -9.89
N ASP A 34 22.48 17.08 -9.30
CA ASP A 34 22.72 18.20 -8.39
C ASP A 34 22.64 19.54 -9.14
N ILE A 35 23.21 19.63 -10.35
CA ILE A 35 23.07 20.83 -11.21
C ILE A 35 21.59 21.08 -11.51
N PHE A 36 20.85 20.05 -11.89
CA PHE A 36 19.42 20.19 -12.19
C PHE A 36 18.60 20.55 -10.93
N GLY A 37 18.97 20.01 -9.76
CA GLY A 37 18.38 20.37 -8.48
C GLY A 37 18.66 21.81 -8.05
N GLU A 38 19.84 22.34 -8.34
CA GLU A 38 20.13 23.77 -8.18
C GLU A 38 19.31 24.63 -9.13
N LEU A 39 19.05 24.16 -10.36
CA LEU A 39 18.19 24.84 -11.32
C LEU A 39 16.73 24.91 -10.85
N LEU A 40 16.21 23.81 -10.29
CA LEU A 40 14.90 23.77 -9.63
C LEU A 40 14.82 24.79 -8.47
N LEU A 41 15.83 24.81 -7.60
CA LEU A 41 15.89 25.76 -6.46
C LEU A 41 15.97 27.23 -6.88
N GLY A 42 16.75 27.56 -7.91
CA GLY A 42 16.94 28.96 -8.29
C GLY A 42 15.69 29.58 -8.90
N GLU A 43 14.86 28.78 -9.59
CA GLU A 43 13.56 29.21 -10.10
C GLU A 43 12.57 29.46 -8.94
N GLU A 44 12.45 28.53 -7.99
CA GLU A 44 11.59 28.70 -6.81
C GLU A 44 11.92 29.97 -6.00
N ASN A 45 13.20 30.31 -5.90
CA ASN A 45 13.68 31.47 -5.16
C ASN A 45 13.70 32.77 -5.99
N GLY A 46 13.34 32.73 -7.28
CA GLY A 46 13.40 33.88 -8.19
C GLY A 46 14.81 34.48 -8.36
N ASN A 47 15.87 33.70 -8.09
CA ASN A 47 17.23 34.20 -8.00
C ASN A 47 18.04 33.88 -9.27
N MET A 48 17.85 34.69 -10.31
CA MET A 48 18.60 34.59 -11.57
C MET A 48 19.95 35.32 -11.53
N SER A 49 20.90 34.80 -10.76
CA SER A 49 22.29 35.28 -10.84
C SER A 49 22.91 34.97 -12.22
N MET A 50 23.94 35.71 -12.64
CA MET A 50 24.71 35.36 -13.86
C MET A 50 25.27 33.94 -13.83
N VAL A 51 25.59 33.41 -12.63
CA VAL A 51 26.06 32.03 -12.46
C VAL A 51 24.93 31.05 -12.74
N PHE A 52 23.71 31.35 -12.30
CA PHE A 52 22.51 30.55 -12.56
C PHE A 52 22.20 30.49 -14.05
N GLN A 53 22.11 31.63 -14.73
CA GLN A 53 21.86 31.71 -16.17
C GLN A 53 22.91 30.95 -16.99
N LYS A 54 24.17 31.00 -16.56
CA LYS A 54 25.24 30.24 -17.21
C LYS A 54 25.09 28.73 -16.99
N LYS A 55 24.70 28.28 -15.80
CA LYS A 55 24.41 26.86 -15.53
C LYS A 55 23.21 26.38 -16.34
N GLU A 56 22.15 27.16 -16.39
CA GLU A 56 20.95 26.90 -17.17
C GLU A 56 21.26 26.75 -18.66
N SER A 57 22.01 27.71 -19.25
CA SER A 57 22.42 27.64 -20.65
C SER A 57 23.24 26.39 -20.94
N ILE A 58 24.26 26.08 -20.12
CA ILE A 58 25.07 24.86 -20.30
C ILE A 58 24.21 23.59 -20.17
N PHE A 59 23.25 23.60 -19.24
CA PHE A 59 22.32 22.51 -19.03
C PHE A 59 21.43 22.30 -20.25
N ASN A 60 20.74 23.34 -20.70
CA ASN A 60 19.83 23.31 -21.84
C ASN A 60 20.56 22.92 -23.13
N ASP A 61 21.73 23.50 -23.40
CA ASP A 61 22.54 23.19 -24.58
C ASP A 61 22.96 21.72 -24.62
N SER A 62 23.24 21.13 -23.45
CA SER A 62 23.60 19.71 -23.35
C SER A 62 22.37 18.80 -23.43
N ILE A 63 21.34 19.07 -22.61
CA ILE A 63 20.21 18.16 -22.40
C ILE A 63 19.33 18.07 -23.65
N THR A 64 19.11 19.18 -24.36
CA THR A 64 18.23 19.26 -25.54
C THR A 64 18.77 18.51 -26.75
N THR A 65 20.04 18.13 -26.75
CA THR A 65 20.61 17.25 -27.79
C THR A 65 19.95 15.87 -27.83
N LYS A 66 19.36 15.43 -26.71
CA LYS A 66 18.62 14.17 -26.60
C LYS A 66 17.20 14.35 -26.06
N TRP A 67 17.02 15.20 -25.05
CA TRP A 67 15.77 15.39 -24.32
C TRP A 67 15.30 16.84 -24.38
N LYS A 68 14.55 17.16 -25.44
CA LYS A 68 14.02 18.51 -25.68
C LYS A 68 13.21 19.06 -24.50
N TRP A 69 12.37 18.23 -23.90
CA TRP A 69 11.42 18.65 -22.86
C TRP A 69 12.01 18.66 -21.45
N LEU A 70 13.23 18.13 -21.29
CA LEU A 70 14.00 18.34 -20.06
C LEU A 70 14.72 19.69 -20.01
N ALA A 71 14.61 20.53 -21.05
CA ALA A 71 15.09 21.90 -20.93
C ALA A 71 14.34 22.62 -19.79
N THR A 72 15.05 23.46 -19.05
CA THR A 72 14.54 24.10 -17.82
C THR A 72 13.24 24.85 -18.05
N ASN A 73 13.08 25.50 -19.20
CA ASN A 73 11.89 26.26 -19.57
C ASN A 73 10.62 25.39 -19.72
N TYR A 74 10.76 24.07 -19.83
CA TYR A 74 9.65 23.12 -19.83
C TYR A 74 9.58 22.35 -18.50
N SER A 75 10.71 21.74 -18.12
CA SER A 75 10.75 20.80 -17.02
C SER A 75 10.62 21.46 -15.66
N VAL A 76 11.24 22.63 -15.44
CA VAL A 76 11.21 23.28 -14.12
C VAL A 76 9.77 23.71 -13.79
N PRO A 77 9.05 24.47 -14.62
CA PRO A 77 7.65 24.82 -14.33
C PRO A 77 6.78 23.59 -14.10
N TRP A 78 6.98 22.52 -14.87
CA TRP A 78 6.20 21.29 -14.75
C TRP A 78 6.50 20.53 -13.44
N LEU A 79 7.77 20.41 -13.06
CA LEU A 79 8.22 19.69 -11.86
C LEU A 79 7.96 20.47 -10.55
N THR A 80 7.92 21.81 -10.60
CA THR A 80 7.67 22.66 -9.43
C THR A 80 6.19 23.01 -9.24
N ASN A 81 5.36 22.79 -10.26
CA ASN A 81 3.93 23.05 -10.18
C ASN A 81 3.20 21.87 -9.52
N GLU A 82 2.49 22.14 -8.42
CA GLU A 82 1.69 21.12 -7.70
C GLU A 82 0.55 20.55 -8.53
N GLU A 83 0.06 21.28 -9.53
CA GLU A 83 -1.03 20.79 -10.38
C GLU A 83 -0.52 19.77 -11.41
N THR A 84 0.74 19.87 -11.83
CA THR A 84 1.29 18.99 -12.90
C THR A 84 2.23 17.92 -12.38
N TYR A 85 2.96 18.18 -11.29
CA TYR A 85 3.83 17.18 -10.65
C TYR A 85 3.87 17.34 -9.13
N PRO A 86 2.75 17.08 -8.44
CA PRO A 86 2.63 17.23 -6.99
C PRO A 86 3.65 16.40 -6.20
N VAL A 87 4.06 15.25 -6.74
CA VAL A 87 5.10 14.38 -6.16
C VAL A 87 6.46 15.08 -6.05
N GLY A 88 6.73 16.09 -6.87
CA GLY A 88 7.98 16.85 -6.84
C GLY A 88 8.30 17.45 -5.47
N LYS A 89 7.27 17.86 -4.72
CA LYS A 89 7.43 18.47 -3.38
C LYS A 89 7.83 17.48 -2.28
N LEU A 90 7.70 16.17 -2.53
CA LEU A 90 8.12 15.15 -1.57
C LEU A 90 9.64 14.97 -1.52
N TYR A 91 10.37 15.57 -2.46
CA TYR A 91 11.81 15.43 -2.59
C TYR A 91 12.51 16.77 -2.40
N SER A 92 13.71 16.76 -1.82
CA SER A 92 14.58 17.94 -1.95
C SER A 92 14.89 18.16 -3.44
N PRO A 93 15.08 19.40 -3.90
CA PRO A 93 15.35 19.66 -5.31
C PRO A 93 16.56 18.90 -5.85
N GLN A 94 17.60 18.66 -5.04
CA GLN A 94 18.73 17.80 -5.42
C GLN A 94 18.30 16.36 -5.65
N LYS A 95 17.47 15.80 -4.76
CA LYS A 95 16.98 14.43 -4.90
C LYS A 95 16.04 14.30 -6.09
N LEU A 96 15.14 15.26 -6.28
CA LEU A 96 14.27 15.32 -7.46
C LEU A 96 15.11 15.41 -8.73
N GLY A 97 16.15 16.25 -8.74
CA GLY A 97 17.03 16.39 -9.88
C GLY A 97 17.76 15.09 -10.24
N GLN A 98 18.21 14.34 -9.24
CA GLN A 98 18.79 13.01 -9.45
C GLN A 98 17.78 11.99 -9.99
N ILE A 99 16.55 11.99 -9.47
CA ILE A 99 15.46 11.11 -9.95
C ILE A 99 15.15 11.40 -11.42
N VAL A 100 14.98 12.67 -11.77
CA VAL A 100 14.66 13.11 -13.13
C VAL A 100 15.79 12.74 -14.09
N MET A 101 17.05 13.03 -13.71
CA MET A 101 18.19 12.69 -14.55
C MET A 101 18.34 11.18 -14.70
N CYS A 102 18.08 10.40 -13.64
CA CYS A 102 18.13 8.95 -13.77
C CYS A 102 17.08 8.35 -14.69
N ASN A 103 15.97 9.06 -14.88
CA ASN A 103 14.85 8.60 -15.69
C ASN A 103 14.59 9.62 -16.81
N ALA A 104 15.66 10.17 -17.39
CA ALA A 104 15.57 11.31 -18.28
C ALA A 104 14.72 11.04 -19.54
N ASP A 105 14.80 9.83 -20.10
CA ASP A 105 13.92 9.43 -21.22
C ASP A 105 12.44 9.50 -20.82
N ALA A 106 12.10 8.98 -19.64
CA ALA A 106 10.73 8.93 -19.13
C ALA A 106 10.16 10.32 -18.75
N PHE A 107 10.93 11.13 -18.02
CA PHE A 107 10.50 12.49 -17.67
C PHE A 107 10.42 13.41 -18.90
N ASN A 108 11.33 13.27 -19.86
CA ASN A 108 11.24 13.99 -21.12
C ASN A 108 9.94 13.69 -21.86
N GLU A 109 9.51 12.43 -21.83
CA GLU A 109 8.25 12.03 -22.42
C GLU A 109 7.06 12.60 -21.65
N MET A 110 7.04 12.47 -20.31
CA MET A 110 5.98 13.01 -19.45
C MET A 110 5.77 14.52 -19.65
N ILE A 111 6.85 15.30 -19.65
CA ILE A 111 6.78 16.77 -19.83
C ILE A 111 6.39 17.12 -21.27
N GLY A 112 6.75 16.28 -22.23
CA GLY A 112 6.47 16.49 -23.65
C GLY A 112 5.09 16.06 -24.12
N ASN A 113 4.48 15.08 -23.45
CA ASN A 113 3.22 14.44 -23.82
C ASN A 113 2.02 14.98 -23.02
N THR A 114 1.96 16.28 -22.76
CA THR A 114 0.78 16.96 -22.17
C THR A 114 -0.51 16.88 -23.01
N GLY A 115 -0.53 16.06 -24.07
CA GLY A 115 -1.70 15.74 -24.88
C GLY A 115 -2.02 14.24 -24.99
N LEU A 116 -1.27 13.37 -24.31
CA LEU A 116 -1.45 11.92 -24.28
C LEU A 116 -1.53 11.41 -22.83
N ASP A 117 -2.20 12.17 -21.98
CA ASP A 117 -2.56 11.67 -20.66
C ASP A 117 -3.59 10.55 -20.85
N LEU A 118 -3.14 9.31 -20.64
CA LEU A 118 -4.04 8.24 -20.25
C LEU A 118 -4.65 8.66 -18.92
N ASN A 119 -5.76 9.40 -19.03
CA ASN A 119 -6.50 9.85 -17.88
C ASN A 119 -7.13 8.62 -17.21
N CYS A 120 -6.57 8.27 -16.06
CA CYS A 120 -7.22 7.40 -15.12
C CYS A 120 -8.45 8.09 -14.58
N THR A 121 -9.56 7.36 -14.52
CA THR A 121 -10.77 7.86 -13.90
C THR A 121 -10.78 7.45 -12.44
N ARG A 122 -11.60 8.14 -11.64
CA ARG A 122 -11.81 7.72 -10.27
C ARG A 122 -12.64 6.43 -10.27
N TYR A 123 -11.98 5.29 -10.08
CA TYR A 123 -12.70 4.04 -9.95
C TYR A 123 -13.39 3.90 -8.60
N GLU A 124 -14.65 3.48 -8.65
CA GLU A 124 -15.39 3.02 -7.49
C GLU A 124 -15.49 1.49 -7.50
N PRO A 125 -14.90 0.78 -6.53
CA PRO A 125 -15.08 -0.66 -6.38
C PRO A 125 -16.54 -1.10 -6.45
N THR A 126 -16.80 -2.06 -7.33
CA THR A 126 -18.08 -2.74 -7.48
C THR A 126 -18.11 -4.02 -6.66
N ALA A 127 -19.29 -4.62 -6.49
CA ALA A 127 -19.43 -5.85 -5.72
C ALA A 127 -18.62 -7.02 -6.29
N ASP A 128 -18.43 -7.07 -7.61
CA ASP A 128 -17.70 -8.13 -8.29
C ASP A 128 -16.18 -8.04 -8.07
N ASP A 129 -15.65 -6.85 -7.74
CA ASP A 129 -14.22 -6.70 -7.42
C ASP A 129 -13.82 -7.38 -6.10
N TYR A 130 -14.79 -7.68 -5.23
CA TYR A 130 -14.51 -8.27 -3.91
C TYR A 130 -14.61 -9.80 -3.89
N VAL A 131 -14.96 -10.44 -5.00
CA VAL A 131 -15.15 -11.89 -5.05
C VAL A 131 -13.78 -12.58 -5.18
N ALA A 132 -13.27 -13.11 -4.06
CA ALA A 132 -12.14 -14.03 -4.07
C ALA A 132 -12.54 -15.34 -4.79
N GLU A 133 -11.58 -15.98 -5.46
CA GLU A 133 -11.82 -17.24 -6.19
C GLU A 133 -12.43 -18.33 -5.29
N GLU A 134 -13.22 -19.19 -5.93
CA GLU A 134 -14.13 -20.17 -5.34
C GLU A 134 -13.55 -20.93 -4.14
N GLY A 135 -14.14 -20.70 -2.96
CA GLY A 135 -13.78 -21.41 -1.73
C GLY A 135 -14.31 -20.79 -0.44
N SER A 136 -14.61 -19.49 -0.44
CA SER A 136 -15.40 -18.82 0.60
C SER A 136 -16.86 -18.67 0.13
N ASP A 137 -17.81 -18.64 1.06
CA ASP A 137 -19.26 -18.53 0.80
C ASP A 137 -19.61 -17.15 0.18
N SER A 138 -19.24 -16.98 -1.09
CA SER A 138 -19.34 -15.75 -1.87
C SER A 138 -20.78 -15.30 -2.10
N THR A 139 -21.74 -16.20 -1.88
CA THR A 139 -23.19 -15.93 -1.93
C THR A 139 -23.67 -15.05 -0.79
N ALA A 140 -23.13 -15.19 0.43
CA ALA A 140 -23.51 -14.32 1.54
C ALA A 140 -22.94 -12.90 1.39
N TYR A 141 -21.71 -12.80 0.88
CA TYR A 141 -21.02 -11.52 0.71
C TYR A 141 -21.52 -10.72 -0.50
N ARG A 142 -21.84 -11.37 -1.64
CA ARG A 142 -22.54 -10.73 -2.76
C ARG A 142 -23.90 -10.18 -2.37
N ARG A 143 -24.70 -10.95 -1.63
CA ARG A 143 -26.02 -10.51 -1.13
C ARG A 143 -25.90 -9.31 -0.18
N TRP A 144 -24.87 -9.32 0.68
CA TRP A 144 -24.57 -8.19 1.58
C TRP A 144 -24.19 -6.90 0.82
N LEU A 145 -23.45 -6.99 -0.29
CA LEU A 145 -23.09 -5.85 -1.14
C LEU A 145 -24.27 -5.32 -1.98
N GLU A 146 -25.09 -6.21 -2.53
CA GLU A 146 -26.29 -5.86 -3.31
C GLU A 146 -27.37 -5.18 -2.45
N GLU A 147 -27.58 -5.65 -1.21
CA GLU A 147 -28.50 -5.03 -0.26
C GLU A 147 -28.03 -3.64 0.20
N ARG A 148 -26.71 -3.38 0.20
CA ARG A 148 -26.10 -2.09 0.57
C ARG A 148 -26.40 -0.97 -0.43
N ARG A 149 -26.56 -1.27 -1.73
CA ARG A 149 -26.94 -0.28 -2.76
C ARG A 149 -28.40 0.19 -2.62
N VAL A 150 -29.30 -0.67 -2.13
CA VAL A 150 -30.73 -0.33 -1.92
C VAL A 150 -30.96 0.45 -0.61
N LEU A 151 -30.08 0.29 0.39
CA LEU A 151 -30.18 0.91 1.72
C LEU A 151 -29.42 2.24 1.89
N GLY A 152 -29.04 2.91 0.81
CA GLY A 152 -28.19 4.12 0.80
C GLY A 152 -28.68 5.36 1.57
N ARG A 153 -29.73 5.26 2.41
CA ARG A 153 -30.24 6.37 3.24
C ARG A 153 -30.59 6.01 4.69
N LEU A 154 -30.33 4.80 5.19
CA LEU A 154 -30.67 4.43 6.57
C LEU A 154 -29.50 3.74 7.29
N GLU A 155 -28.91 4.49 8.23
CA GLU A 155 -27.90 4.10 9.26
C GLU A 155 -26.76 3.16 8.82
N LYS A 156 -25.72 3.76 8.21
CA LYS A 156 -24.44 3.12 7.86
C LYS A 156 -23.56 2.85 9.10
N ARG A 157 -24.01 2.01 10.02
CA ARG A 157 -23.14 1.46 11.09
C ARG A 157 -22.50 0.17 10.59
N ASP A 158 -21.18 0.06 10.61
CA ASP A 158 -20.56 -1.27 10.63
C ASP A 158 -20.77 -1.81 12.05
N LYS A 159 -21.92 -2.49 12.21
CA LYS A 159 -22.37 -2.99 13.49
C LYS A 159 -21.39 -4.03 14.02
N VAL A 160 -21.44 -4.21 15.33
CA VAL A 160 -20.94 -5.40 15.98
C VAL A 160 -21.39 -6.63 15.20
N GLU A 161 -20.43 -7.42 14.74
CA GLU A 161 -20.69 -8.54 13.84
C GLU A 161 -20.08 -9.80 14.41
N GLN A 162 -20.87 -10.87 14.47
CA GLN A 162 -20.36 -12.19 14.81
C GLN A 162 -19.69 -12.81 13.59
N LYS A 163 -18.38 -12.98 13.65
CA LYS A 163 -17.57 -13.66 12.65
C LYS A 163 -17.44 -15.14 12.97
N ARG A 164 -17.23 -15.93 11.92
CA ARG A 164 -17.08 -17.37 11.99
C ARG A 164 -15.72 -17.77 11.42
N PHE A 165 -14.88 -18.32 12.27
CA PHE A 165 -13.61 -18.94 11.91
C PHE A 165 -13.78 -20.47 11.93
N THR A 166 -13.39 -21.16 10.85
CA THR A 166 -13.36 -22.63 10.84
C THR A 166 -11.93 -23.11 11.05
N CYS A 167 -11.64 -23.49 12.28
CA CYS A 167 -10.36 -24.07 12.65
C CYS A 167 -10.28 -25.53 12.22
N ILE A 168 -9.18 -25.94 11.60
CA ILE A 168 -8.93 -27.32 11.18
C ILE A 168 -7.68 -27.79 11.89
N ASP A 169 -7.81 -28.79 12.77
CA ASP A 169 -6.65 -29.34 13.47
C ASP A 169 -5.79 -30.21 12.54
N LYS A 170 -4.62 -30.65 13.05
CA LYS A 170 -3.71 -31.56 12.32
C LYS A 170 -4.37 -32.88 11.89
N ASN A 171 -5.42 -33.31 12.59
CA ASN A 171 -6.20 -34.51 12.28
C ASN A 171 -7.37 -34.23 11.32
N LYS A 172 -7.43 -33.04 10.71
CA LYS A 172 -8.50 -32.56 9.83
C LYS A 172 -9.87 -32.44 10.50
N LYS A 173 -9.94 -32.44 11.83
CA LYS A 173 -11.17 -32.19 12.58
C LYS A 173 -11.46 -30.69 12.52
N LYS A 174 -12.68 -30.36 12.11
CA LYS A 174 -13.16 -28.99 12.00
C LYS A 174 -13.81 -28.55 13.31
N LYS A 175 -13.42 -27.38 13.81
CA LYS A 175 -14.12 -26.66 14.88
C LYS A 175 -14.53 -25.29 14.38
N VAL A 176 -15.78 -24.93 14.65
CA VAL A 176 -16.30 -23.60 14.33
C VAL A 176 -16.15 -22.72 15.55
N ILE A 177 -15.41 -21.63 15.40
CA ILE A 177 -15.14 -20.64 16.42
C ILE A 177 -15.90 -19.38 16.05
N LEU A 178 -16.76 -18.93 16.96
CA LEU A 178 -17.52 -17.69 16.79
C LEU A 178 -16.87 -16.62 17.63
N TYR A 179 -16.62 -15.46 17.03
CA TYR A 179 -16.05 -14.31 17.72
C TYR A 179 -16.73 -13.04 17.27
N GLN A 180 -16.67 -12.02 18.11
CA GLN A 180 -17.28 -10.75 17.82
C GLN A 180 -16.21 -9.76 17.35
N ARG A 181 -16.45 -9.17 16.16
CA ARG A 181 -15.75 -7.98 15.70
C ARG A 181 -16.41 -6.75 16.32
N GLN A 182 -15.62 -5.82 16.82
CA GLN A 182 -16.15 -4.58 17.38
C GLN A 182 -16.80 -3.71 16.29
N GLY A 183 -17.84 -2.99 16.67
CA GLY A 183 -18.42 -1.97 15.80
C GLY A 183 -17.47 -0.78 15.70
N TYR A 184 -17.41 -0.16 14.53
CA TYR A 184 -16.57 1.02 14.28
C TYR A 184 -17.26 1.99 13.32
N PRO A 185 -16.89 3.28 13.34
CA PRO A 185 -17.52 4.27 12.48
C PRO A 185 -17.27 3.95 11.01
N SER A 186 -18.33 3.89 10.21
CA SER A 186 -18.16 3.96 8.76
C SER A 186 -17.69 5.37 8.36
N VAL A 187 -17.16 5.51 7.15
CA VAL A 187 -16.59 6.79 6.66
C VAL A 187 -17.56 7.98 6.80
N GLY A 188 -18.87 7.73 6.70
CA GLY A 188 -19.91 8.76 6.81
C GLY A 188 -20.31 9.12 8.24
N GLU A 189 -19.82 8.38 9.24
CA GLU A 189 -20.12 8.60 10.66
C GLU A 189 -19.05 9.45 11.36
N TRP A 190 -17.90 9.64 10.73
CA TRP A 190 -16.85 10.50 11.26
C TRP A 190 -17.28 11.97 11.27
N ASP A 191 -17.03 12.64 12.40
CA ASP A 191 -17.13 14.08 12.50
C ASP A 191 -16.29 14.76 11.41
N GLU A 192 -16.79 15.84 10.79
CA GLU A 192 -16.08 16.56 9.74
C GLU A 192 -14.73 17.11 10.20
N ASN A 193 -14.57 17.34 11.51
CA ASN A 193 -13.36 17.78 12.18
C ASN A 193 -12.64 16.62 12.89
N ALA A 194 -12.97 15.36 12.61
CA ALA A 194 -12.14 14.24 13.05
C ALA A 194 -10.77 14.31 12.36
N GLU A 195 -9.71 13.92 13.07
CA GLU A 195 -8.35 13.92 12.52
C GLU A 195 -8.26 13.03 11.27
N GLN A 196 -8.93 11.87 11.31
CA GLN A 196 -9.00 10.90 10.23
C GLN A 196 -9.61 11.48 8.95
N VAL A 197 -10.55 12.44 9.10
CA VAL A 197 -11.24 13.10 7.98
C VAL A 197 -10.39 14.19 7.34
N ARG A 198 -9.67 14.94 8.18
CA ARG A 198 -8.73 15.96 7.70
C ARG A 198 -7.50 15.35 7.04
N ASN A 199 -7.16 14.12 7.43
CA ASN A 199 -5.99 13.38 6.99
C ASN A 199 -6.38 12.07 6.28
N ALA A 200 -7.40 12.11 5.42
CA ALA A 200 -7.78 10.94 4.64
C ALA A 200 -6.75 10.68 3.54
N TYR A 201 -6.31 9.45 3.39
CA TYR A 201 -5.28 9.06 2.44
C TYR A 201 -5.88 8.78 1.08
N ASP A 202 -5.21 9.32 0.08
CA ASP A 202 -5.60 9.19 -1.30
C ASP A 202 -4.39 9.28 -2.23
N LEU A 203 -4.58 9.03 -3.52
CA LEU A 203 -3.58 9.34 -4.51
C LEU A 203 -3.26 10.83 -4.51
N VAL A 204 -1.99 11.12 -4.80
CA VAL A 204 -1.53 12.48 -5.06
C VAL A 204 -2.19 13.03 -6.32
N ASP A 205 -2.27 12.20 -7.37
CA ASP A 205 -2.85 12.56 -8.65
C ASP A 205 -3.73 11.43 -9.17
N TRP A 206 -4.99 11.77 -9.38
CA TRP A 206 -6.03 10.85 -9.79
C TRP A 206 -6.06 10.58 -11.28
N ASP A 207 -5.77 11.62 -12.05
CA ASP A 207 -5.91 11.62 -13.50
C ASP A 207 -4.71 10.90 -14.11
N HIS A 208 -3.57 10.86 -13.43
CA HIS A 208 -2.39 10.16 -13.95
C HIS A 208 -2.34 8.68 -13.52
N CYS A 209 -2.44 7.79 -14.50
CA CYS A 209 -2.37 6.34 -14.30
C CYS A 209 -1.03 5.82 -13.78
N HIS A 210 0.03 6.62 -13.80
CA HIS A 210 1.39 6.22 -13.46
C HIS A 210 1.87 6.76 -12.11
N THR A 211 1.00 7.44 -11.35
CA THR A 211 1.36 8.14 -10.10
C THR A 211 0.75 7.43 -8.89
N PRO A 212 1.38 6.36 -8.35
CA PRO A 212 0.84 5.60 -7.22
C PRO A 212 1.17 6.23 -5.86
N GLN A 213 1.75 7.42 -5.82
CA GLN A 213 2.06 8.11 -4.57
C GLN A 213 0.77 8.48 -3.85
N THR A 214 0.80 8.40 -2.53
CA THR A 214 -0.32 8.75 -1.67
C THR A 214 -0.03 10.00 -0.85
N GLN A 215 -1.04 10.82 -0.62
CA GLN A 215 -0.99 11.94 0.31
C GLN A 215 -2.28 12.03 1.13
N THR A 216 -2.26 12.88 2.15
CA THR A 216 -3.44 13.18 2.95
C THR A 216 -4.23 14.33 2.33
N HIS A 217 -5.56 14.21 2.34
CA HIS A 217 -6.50 15.23 1.92
C HIS A 217 -7.56 15.42 2.99
N ASN A 218 -8.08 16.65 3.10
CA ASN A 218 -9.28 16.90 3.87
C ASN A 218 -10.50 16.61 2.98
N ILE A 219 -11.18 15.50 3.26
CA ILE A 219 -12.30 15.06 2.44
C ILE A 219 -13.63 15.73 2.81
N GLY A 220 -13.72 16.42 3.95
CA GLY A 220 -14.94 17.08 4.42
C GLY A 220 -16.17 16.17 4.26
N ASN A 221 -17.11 16.57 3.39
CA ASN A 221 -18.34 15.79 3.10
C ASN A 221 -18.22 14.81 1.91
N LEU A 222 -17.08 14.75 1.22
CA LEU A 222 -16.81 13.85 0.10
C LEU A 222 -16.49 12.43 0.58
N ARG A 223 -17.52 11.73 1.08
CA ARG A 223 -17.37 10.42 1.73
C ARG A 223 -17.47 9.21 0.78
N GLY A 224 -17.99 9.38 -0.43
CA GLY A 224 -18.49 8.28 -1.27
C GLY A 224 -17.45 7.24 -1.69
N THR A 225 -16.22 7.69 -1.92
CA THR A 225 -15.12 6.91 -2.50
C THR A 225 -14.05 6.52 -1.50
N TYR A 226 -14.31 6.75 -0.21
CA TYR A 226 -13.38 6.44 0.87
C TYR A 226 -14.00 5.40 1.80
N ALA A 227 -13.14 4.73 2.56
CA ALA A 227 -13.52 3.77 3.57
C ALA A 227 -12.79 4.08 4.88
N THR A 228 -13.44 3.79 6.00
CA THR A 228 -12.72 3.63 7.27
C THR A 228 -11.84 2.41 7.12
N GLU A 229 -10.55 2.58 7.34
CA GLU A 229 -9.53 1.56 7.14
C GLU A 229 -8.88 1.20 8.47
N HIS A 230 -8.62 -0.10 8.65
CA HIS A 230 -7.82 -0.61 9.75
C HIS A 230 -6.38 -0.79 9.26
N PRO A 231 -5.39 -0.04 9.76
CA PRO A 231 -3.99 -0.20 9.37
C PRO A 231 -3.51 -1.65 9.43
N MET A 232 -3.86 -2.36 10.51
CA MET A 232 -3.75 -3.82 10.61
C MET A 232 -5.12 -4.46 10.38
N GLU A 233 -5.25 -5.35 9.40
CA GLU A 233 -6.55 -5.89 8.98
C GLU A 233 -7.21 -6.79 10.04
N VAL A 234 -8.54 -6.75 10.11
CA VAL A 234 -9.33 -7.55 11.08
C VAL A 234 -9.14 -9.06 10.91
N GLN A 235 -8.88 -9.51 9.68
CA GLN A 235 -8.63 -10.92 9.36
C GLN A 235 -7.29 -11.45 9.90
N SER A 236 -6.42 -10.60 10.45
CA SER A 236 -5.12 -10.98 11.02
C SER A 236 -5.23 -12.09 12.06
N LEU A 237 -6.25 -12.07 12.92
CA LEU A 237 -6.40 -13.09 13.95
C LEU A 237 -6.64 -14.49 13.37
N GLU A 238 -7.52 -14.58 12.37
CA GLU A 238 -7.83 -15.85 11.71
C GLU A 238 -6.61 -16.37 10.93
N LEU A 239 -5.94 -15.48 10.20
CA LEU A 239 -4.73 -15.82 9.45
C LEU A 239 -3.61 -16.31 10.37
N PHE A 240 -3.41 -15.63 11.51
CA PHE A 240 -2.45 -16.05 12.53
C PHE A 240 -2.75 -17.44 13.05
N PHE A 241 -3.97 -17.71 13.54
CA PHE A 241 -4.28 -19.02 14.10
C PHE A 241 -4.23 -20.13 13.07
N LYS A 242 -4.67 -19.85 11.84
CA LYS A 242 -4.51 -20.82 10.74
C LYS A 242 -3.04 -21.15 10.52
N TRP A 243 -2.20 -20.13 10.38
CA TRP A 243 -0.75 -20.31 10.23
C TRP A 243 -0.14 -21.07 11.39
N ALA A 244 -0.38 -20.65 12.64
CA ALA A 244 0.22 -21.27 13.83
C ALA A 244 -0.12 -22.76 13.95
N ILE A 245 -1.33 -23.16 13.54
CA ILE A 245 -1.80 -24.55 13.59
C ILE A 245 -1.21 -25.42 12.48
N THR A 246 -1.03 -24.87 11.27
CA THR A 246 -0.76 -25.67 10.06
C THR A 246 0.62 -25.47 9.44
N GLU A 247 1.19 -24.28 9.56
CA GLU A 247 2.39 -23.83 8.83
C GLU A 247 3.48 -23.26 9.75
N GLY A 248 3.14 -22.90 10.98
CA GLY A 248 4.06 -22.37 11.97
C GLY A 248 5.17 -23.36 12.35
N PRO A 249 6.23 -22.87 13.01
CA PRO A 249 7.28 -23.74 13.52
C PRO A 249 6.74 -24.65 14.64
N GLU A 250 7.52 -25.67 15.01
CA GLU A 250 7.03 -26.75 15.90
C GLU A 250 6.60 -26.24 17.27
N GLU A 251 7.27 -25.22 17.79
CA GLU A 251 6.92 -24.51 19.03
C GLU A 251 5.51 -23.89 18.99
N CYS A 252 5.03 -23.45 17.81
CA CYS A 252 3.70 -22.87 17.65
C CYS A 252 2.58 -23.89 17.54
N HIS A 253 2.91 -25.17 17.33
CA HIS A 253 1.92 -26.21 17.12
C HIS A 253 1.14 -26.59 18.38
N ASP A 254 1.54 -26.10 19.54
CA ASP A 254 0.77 -26.20 20.77
C ASP A 254 -0.45 -25.25 20.78
N ILE A 255 -0.46 -24.25 19.89
CA ILE A 255 -1.63 -23.44 19.56
C ILE A 255 -2.51 -24.29 18.65
N ASP A 256 -3.51 -24.95 19.22
CA ASP A 256 -4.44 -25.81 18.49
C ASP A 256 -5.89 -25.28 18.51
N CYS A 257 -6.79 -25.95 17.79
CA CYS A 257 -8.21 -25.56 17.77
C CYS A 257 -8.89 -25.64 19.14
N ASP A 258 -8.36 -26.42 20.09
CA ASP A 258 -8.88 -26.54 21.45
C ASP A 258 -8.46 -25.34 22.29
N PHE A 259 -7.21 -24.89 22.16
CA PHE A 259 -6.73 -23.64 22.73
C PHE A 259 -7.59 -22.46 22.25
N VAL A 260 -7.76 -22.29 20.95
CA VAL A 260 -8.52 -21.13 20.44
C VAL A 260 -9.98 -21.19 20.90
N ALA A 261 -10.64 -22.35 20.80
CA ALA A 261 -12.06 -22.48 21.13
C ALA A 261 -12.37 -22.48 22.63
N ASN A 262 -11.52 -23.13 23.45
CA ASN A 262 -11.79 -23.39 24.86
C ASN A 262 -11.00 -22.51 25.82
N PHE A 263 -10.01 -21.75 25.33
CA PHE A 263 -9.23 -20.82 26.14
C PHE A 263 -9.27 -19.40 25.57
N PHE A 264 -8.73 -19.18 24.36
CA PHE A 264 -8.59 -17.84 23.80
C PHE A 264 -9.94 -17.13 23.56
N ASN A 265 -10.99 -17.91 23.29
CA ASN A 265 -12.38 -17.43 23.14
C ASN A 265 -13.23 -17.56 24.42
N LYS A 266 -12.62 -17.67 25.61
CA LYS A 266 -13.33 -17.84 26.89
C LYS A 266 -12.90 -16.79 27.90
N PRO A 267 -13.74 -16.49 28.91
CA PRO A 267 -13.40 -15.55 29.98
C PRO A 267 -12.41 -16.20 30.94
N VAL A 268 -11.13 -16.22 30.55
CA VAL A 268 -10.06 -16.93 31.27
C VAL A 268 -9.08 -16.00 31.96
N LEU A 269 -9.04 -14.73 31.59
CA LEU A 269 -8.05 -13.80 32.13
C LEU A 269 -8.41 -13.31 33.53
N ASP A 270 -7.47 -13.46 34.47
CA ASP A 270 -7.63 -12.98 35.84
C ASP A 270 -7.09 -11.55 36.02
N LYS A 271 -7.85 -10.69 36.71
CA LYS A 271 -7.40 -9.34 37.17
C LYS A 271 -6.77 -8.48 36.06
N VAL A 272 -7.43 -8.40 34.92
CA VAL A 272 -6.98 -7.59 33.79
C VAL A 272 -7.30 -6.10 33.97
N PRO A 273 -6.46 -5.20 33.43
CA PRO A 273 -6.85 -3.80 33.28
C PRO A 273 -8.09 -3.68 32.41
N GLU A 274 -8.99 -2.76 32.80
CA GLU A 274 -10.16 -2.43 32.00
C GLU A 274 -9.70 -1.85 30.66
N LEU A 275 -10.14 -2.48 29.58
CA LEU A 275 -9.92 -1.99 28.22
C LEU A 275 -11.16 -1.22 27.79
N LYS A 276 -10.99 0.10 27.61
CA LYS A 276 -12.05 0.99 27.15
C LYS A 276 -12.62 0.48 25.83
N GLY A 277 -13.95 0.45 25.72
CA GLY A 277 -14.66 0.02 24.52
C GLY A 277 -15.20 -1.41 24.59
N LEU A 278 -14.67 -2.23 25.50
CA LEU A 278 -15.22 -3.55 25.79
C LEU A 278 -16.20 -3.54 26.95
N ASP A 279 -17.30 -4.28 26.78
CA ASP A 279 -18.22 -4.60 27.88
C ASP A 279 -17.52 -5.42 28.98
N ASP A 280 -17.96 -5.27 30.23
CA ASP A 280 -17.44 -5.98 31.41
C ASP A 280 -17.31 -7.50 31.20
N GLN A 281 -18.30 -8.11 30.54
CA GLN A 281 -18.32 -9.55 30.25
C GLN A 281 -17.25 -10.00 29.24
N HIS A 282 -16.71 -9.08 28.44
CA HIS A 282 -15.71 -9.33 27.42
C HIS A 282 -14.29 -8.94 27.88
N GLN A 283 -14.15 -8.22 28.99
CA GLN A 283 -12.87 -7.81 29.54
C GLN A 283 -11.93 -9.00 29.77
N GLN A 284 -12.47 -10.16 30.15
CA GLN A 284 -11.69 -11.35 30.48
C GLN A 284 -11.45 -12.30 29.30
N VAL A 285 -11.92 -11.96 28.09
CA VAL A 285 -11.84 -12.82 26.91
C VAL A 285 -10.70 -12.35 25.98
N PRO A 286 -9.58 -13.10 25.87
CA PRO A 286 -8.42 -12.68 25.08
C PRO A 286 -8.77 -12.24 23.65
N MET A 287 -9.60 -13.02 22.95
CA MET A 287 -10.01 -12.69 21.59
C MET A 287 -10.79 -11.37 21.47
N GLN A 288 -11.59 -11.01 22.47
CA GLN A 288 -12.32 -9.75 22.45
C GLN A 288 -11.38 -8.56 22.70
N ARG A 289 -10.40 -8.73 23.59
CA ARG A 289 -9.34 -7.75 23.81
C ARG A 289 -8.52 -7.52 22.55
N PHE A 290 -8.08 -8.59 21.88
CA PHE A 290 -7.42 -8.49 20.57
C PHE A 290 -8.25 -7.68 19.57
N MET A 291 -9.55 -8.01 19.42
CA MET A 291 -10.43 -7.32 18.46
C MET A 291 -10.63 -5.84 18.79
N GLU A 292 -10.64 -5.47 20.07
CA GLU A 292 -10.69 -4.05 20.48
C GLU A 292 -9.41 -3.31 20.13
N GLN A 293 -8.23 -3.96 20.20
CA GLN A 293 -6.97 -3.32 19.81
C GLN A 293 -6.90 -2.99 18.31
N LEU A 294 -7.63 -3.70 17.46
CA LEU A 294 -7.75 -3.38 16.04
C LEU A 294 -8.57 -2.10 15.77
N GLY A 295 -9.32 -1.62 16.77
CA GLY A 295 -10.13 -0.40 16.70
C GLY A 295 -11.63 -0.65 16.89
N SER A 296 -12.30 0.34 17.48
CA SER A 296 -13.74 0.34 17.75
C SER A 296 -14.30 1.77 17.74
N TYR A 297 -15.61 1.94 17.99
CA TYR A 297 -16.20 3.27 18.26
C TYR A 297 -15.55 4.02 19.44
N TRP A 298 -14.85 3.32 20.34
CA TRP A 298 -14.25 3.88 21.55
C TRP A 298 -12.72 3.97 21.49
N ASN A 299 -12.12 3.30 20.51
CA ASN A 299 -10.71 3.27 20.16
C ASN A 299 -10.55 3.67 18.69
N THR A 300 -10.94 4.91 18.38
CA THR A 300 -11.00 5.41 17.01
C THR A 300 -9.65 5.91 16.49
N GLU A 301 -8.69 6.15 17.38
CA GLU A 301 -7.33 6.56 17.02
C GLU A 301 -6.61 5.52 16.13
N ASN A 302 -7.05 4.26 16.19
CA ASN A 302 -6.48 3.14 15.47
C ASN A 302 -6.96 3.03 14.00
N PHE A 303 -7.84 3.93 13.55
CA PHE A 303 -8.28 3.96 12.14
C PHE A 303 -7.56 5.03 11.32
N ALA A 304 -7.50 4.80 10.01
CA ALA A 304 -7.35 5.83 9.01
C ALA A 304 -8.62 5.92 8.16
N ILE A 305 -8.69 6.94 7.30
CA ILE A 305 -9.60 6.93 6.16
C ILE A 305 -8.73 6.77 4.93
N LEU A 306 -9.03 5.76 4.11
CA LEU A 306 -8.29 5.45 2.91
C LEU A 306 -9.26 5.38 1.73
N GLN A 307 -8.79 5.77 0.56
CA GLN A 307 -9.58 5.61 -0.65
C GLN A 307 -9.93 4.13 -0.89
N SER A 308 -11.17 3.89 -1.32
CA SER A 308 -11.78 2.56 -1.34
C SER A 308 -11.09 1.52 -2.24
N SER A 309 -10.55 1.90 -3.40
CA SER A 309 -9.85 0.94 -4.27
C SER A 309 -8.46 0.58 -3.73
N ILE A 310 -7.73 1.52 -3.13
CA ILE A 310 -6.48 1.22 -2.41
C ILE A 310 -6.79 0.31 -1.21
N ASN A 311 -7.82 0.64 -0.43
CA ASN A 311 -8.24 -0.16 0.73
C ASN A 311 -8.65 -1.60 0.33
N LEU A 312 -9.38 -1.75 -0.79
CA LEU A 312 -9.72 -3.06 -1.32
C LEU A 312 -8.47 -3.86 -1.69
N ASN A 313 -7.56 -3.26 -2.48
CA ASN A 313 -6.35 -3.96 -2.90
C ASN A 313 -5.50 -4.37 -1.70
N LYS A 314 -5.40 -3.51 -0.68
CA LYS A 314 -4.73 -3.83 0.58
C LYS A 314 -5.36 -5.04 1.27
N ALA A 315 -6.68 -5.06 1.45
CA ALA A 315 -7.38 -6.16 2.10
C ALA A 315 -7.19 -7.50 1.35
N GLN A 316 -7.17 -7.46 0.01
CA GLN A 316 -6.87 -8.65 -0.81
C GLN A 316 -5.43 -9.12 -0.58
N LEU A 317 -4.45 -8.23 -0.73
CA LEU A 317 -3.04 -8.56 -0.51
C LEU A 317 -2.78 -9.12 0.90
N TRP A 318 -3.43 -8.55 1.92
CA TRP A 318 -3.31 -9.01 3.30
C TRP A 318 -3.82 -10.43 3.52
N SER A 319 -4.82 -10.86 2.76
CA SER A 319 -5.30 -12.25 2.82
C SER A 319 -4.54 -13.20 1.88
N PHE A 320 -3.40 -12.75 1.33
CA PHE A 320 -2.65 -13.41 0.25
C PHE A 320 -3.50 -13.65 -1.01
N GLY A 321 -4.59 -12.91 -1.14
CA GLY A 321 -5.39 -12.83 -2.35
C GLY A 321 -4.70 -11.95 -3.38
N GLN A 322 -5.14 -12.09 -4.62
CA GLN A 322 -4.75 -11.18 -5.69
C GLN A 322 -5.64 -9.93 -5.62
N PRO A 323 -5.12 -8.71 -5.89
CA PRO A 323 -5.92 -7.50 -6.00
C PRO A 323 -7.17 -7.69 -6.87
N ARG A 324 -7.06 -8.47 -7.95
CA ARG A 324 -8.19 -9.00 -8.72
C ARG A 324 -7.98 -10.49 -8.97
N SER A 325 -9.04 -11.29 -8.89
CA SER A 325 -9.03 -12.70 -9.28
C SER A 325 -8.60 -12.85 -10.74
N ASP A 326 -8.10 -14.02 -11.15
CA ASP A 326 -7.64 -14.22 -12.53
C ASP A 326 -8.79 -13.98 -13.53
N ALA A 327 -10.02 -14.39 -13.18
CA ALA A 327 -11.21 -14.14 -14.00
C ALA A 327 -11.56 -12.64 -14.11
N THR A 328 -11.56 -11.91 -12.98
CA THR A 328 -11.85 -10.47 -13.00
C THR A 328 -10.73 -9.70 -13.71
N TRP A 329 -9.48 -10.08 -13.51
CA TRP A 329 -8.32 -9.48 -14.20
C TRP A 329 -8.37 -9.71 -15.71
N ALA A 330 -8.75 -10.90 -16.16
CA ALA A 330 -8.89 -11.21 -17.59
C ALA A 330 -9.90 -10.31 -18.31
N LEU A 331 -10.96 -9.86 -17.62
CA LEU A 331 -11.90 -8.86 -18.14
C LEU A 331 -11.36 -7.43 -17.99
N THR A 332 -10.75 -7.14 -16.84
CA THR A 332 -10.24 -5.81 -16.51
C THR A 332 -9.16 -5.35 -17.47
N LYS A 333 -8.25 -6.22 -17.90
CA LYS A 333 -7.13 -5.88 -18.79
C LYS A 333 -7.57 -5.45 -20.20
N GLU A 334 -8.79 -5.81 -20.61
CA GLU A 334 -9.40 -5.38 -21.87
C GLU A 334 -9.82 -3.89 -21.83
N GLU A 335 -9.88 -3.29 -20.63
CA GLU A 335 -10.13 -1.87 -20.40
C GLU A 335 -8.82 -1.20 -19.90
N PRO A 336 -8.09 -0.48 -20.76
CA PRO A 336 -6.69 -0.14 -20.48
C PRO A 336 -6.55 0.79 -19.28
N THR A 337 -7.37 1.84 -19.23
CA THR A 337 -7.43 2.79 -18.11
C THR A 337 -7.72 2.07 -16.80
N ARG A 338 -8.76 1.22 -16.80
CA ARG A 338 -9.20 0.46 -15.64
C ARG A 338 -8.10 -0.46 -15.12
N ALA A 339 -7.40 -1.16 -16.02
CA ALA A 339 -6.30 -2.04 -15.67
C ALA A 339 -5.12 -1.28 -15.05
N LEU A 340 -4.76 -0.15 -15.64
CA LEU A 340 -3.70 0.72 -15.11
C LEU A 340 -4.06 1.29 -13.73
N GLU A 341 -5.32 1.67 -13.48
CA GLU A 341 -5.79 2.08 -12.15
C GLU A 341 -5.58 0.97 -11.11
N VAL A 342 -5.96 -0.27 -11.42
CA VAL A 342 -5.79 -1.38 -10.46
C VAL A 342 -4.32 -1.63 -10.16
N ILE A 343 -3.44 -1.56 -11.17
CA ILE A 343 -1.98 -1.69 -10.96
C ILE A 343 -1.46 -0.55 -10.08
N ARG A 344 -1.78 0.71 -10.43
CA ARG A 344 -1.40 1.91 -9.67
C ARG A 344 -1.87 1.84 -8.23
N ASP A 345 -3.15 1.54 -8.01
CA ASP A 345 -3.76 1.49 -6.68
C ASP A 345 -3.15 0.36 -5.85
N THR A 346 -2.74 -0.76 -6.48
CA THR A 346 -2.00 -1.83 -5.80
C THR A 346 -0.62 -1.35 -5.35
N ILE A 347 0.10 -0.60 -6.18
CA ILE A 347 1.38 0.01 -5.79
C ILE A 347 1.16 1.05 -4.68
N ALA A 348 0.07 1.80 -4.74
CA ALA A 348 -0.29 2.82 -3.76
C ALA A 348 -0.52 2.25 -2.35
N VAL A 349 -0.93 0.99 -2.22
CA VAL A 349 -1.00 0.29 -0.92
C VAL A 349 0.34 0.35 -0.17
N PHE A 350 1.45 0.08 -0.86
CA PHE A 350 2.78 0.10 -0.26
C PHE A 350 3.23 1.51 0.12
N ASN A 351 2.91 2.51 -0.72
CA ASN A 351 3.20 3.90 -0.41
C ASN A 351 2.40 4.38 0.81
N TYR A 352 1.13 4.01 0.89
CA TYR A 352 0.24 4.33 2.00
C TYR A 352 0.75 3.74 3.33
N LEU A 353 1.02 2.44 3.38
CA LEU A 353 1.46 1.74 4.58
C LEU A 353 2.80 2.25 5.12
N ARG A 354 3.63 2.84 4.26
CA ARG A 354 4.93 3.41 4.61
C ARG A 354 4.87 4.89 5.01
N THR A 355 3.70 5.53 4.98
CA THR A 355 3.62 6.89 5.53
C THR A 355 3.88 6.82 7.04
N ASP A 356 4.74 7.71 7.57
CA ASP A 356 5.19 7.65 8.97
C ASP A 356 4.01 7.58 9.95
N ALA A 357 2.93 8.32 9.67
CA ALA A 357 1.73 8.36 10.49
C ALA A 357 0.97 7.01 10.48
N VAL A 358 0.83 6.35 9.32
CA VAL A 358 0.16 5.05 9.22
C VAL A 358 1.03 3.95 9.83
N TRP A 359 2.33 3.97 9.55
CA TRP A 359 3.25 2.97 10.11
C TRP A 359 3.36 3.08 11.63
N ALA A 360 3.38 4.30 12.17
CA ALA A 360 3.32 4.51 13.62
C ALA A 360 2.02 3.97 14.23
N LYS A 361 0.86 4.18 13.58
CA LYS A 361 -0.42 3.58 14.01
C LYS A 361 -0.36 2.05 13.96
N PHE A 362 0.16 1.47 12.88
CA PHE A 362 0.33 0.03 12.74
C PHE A 362 1.16 -0.55 13.89
N LYS A 363 2.33 0.06 14.18
CA LYS A 363 3.19 -0.37 15.30
C LYS A 363 2.49 -0.26 16.65
N ALA A 364 1.82 0.87 16.92
CA ALA A 364 1.07 1.04 18.16
C ALA A 364 -0.06 0.01 18.33
N ILE A 365 -0.74 -0.38 17.24
CA ILE A 365 -1.74 -1.46 17.25
C ILE A 365 -1.07 -2.81 17.55
N ASN A 366 0.04 -3.11 16.86
CA ASN A 366 0.78 -4.35 17.07
C ASN A 366 1.29 -4.49 18.50
N ASP A 367 1.86 -3.43 19.09
CA ASP A 367 2.35 -3.43 20.47
C ASP A 367 1.23 -3.75 21.47
N LYS A 368 0.06 -3.10 21.31
CA LYS A 368 -1.11 -3.39 22.13
C LYS A 368 -1.61 -4.83 21.95
N ILE A 369 -1.55 -5.39 20.74
CA ILE A 369 -1.88 -6.78 20.49
C ILE A 369 -0.88 -7.72 21.17
N ARG A 370 0.41 -7.43 21.08
CA ARG A 370 1.49 -8.20 21.73
C ARG A 370 1.30 -8.24 23.24
N GLU A 371 0.93 -7.13 23.87
CA GLU A 371 0.58 -7.09 25.29
C GLU A 371 -0.59 -8.05 25.64
N GLU A 372 -1.61 -8.14 24.78
CA GLU A 372 -2.73 -9.05 24.99
C GLU A 372 -2.39 -10.52 24.70
N MET A 373 -1.49 -10.79 23.75
CA MET A 373 -0.94 -12.13 23.52
C MET A 373 -0.12 -12.60 24.72
N GLU A 374 0.78 -11.75 25.23
CA GLU A 374 1.59 -12.06 26.41
C GLU A 374 0.70 -12.35 27.63
N ARG A 375 -0.34 -11.54 27.82
CA ARG A 375 -1.31 -11.73 28.91
C ARG A 375 -2.03 -13.08 28.80
N ALA A 376 -2.47 -13.46 27.60
CA ALA A 376 -3.11 -14.75 27.36
C ALA A 376 -2.14 -15.92 27.59
N ASP A 377 -0.89 -15.78 27.16
CA ASP A 377 0.17 -16.77 27.35
C ASP A 377 0.47 -17.02 28.84
N GLN A 378 0.69 -15.94 29.60
CA GLN A 378 0.92 -15.99 31.05
C GLN A 378 -0.25 -16.65 31.80
N GLN A 379 -1.49 -16.32 31.43
CA GLN A 379 -2.67 -16.94 32.03
C GLN A 379 -2.78 -18.43 31.66
N TYR A 380 -2.48 -18.80 30.41
CA TYR A 380 -2.52 -20.20 29.98
C TYR A 380 -1.50 -21.04 30.75
N LYS A 381 -0.27 -20.51 30.90
CA LYS A 381 0.78 -21.13 31.71
C LYS A 381 0.38 -21.31 33.16
N LYS A 382 -0.28 -20.32 33.75
CA LYS A 382 -0.82 -20.43 35.11
C LYS A 382 -1.90 -21.50 35.24
N ASP A 383 -2.84 -21.56 34.30
CA ASP A 383 -4.02 -22.44 34.40
C ASP A 383 -3.73 -23.89 33.99
N LYS A 384 -2.79 -24.10 33.07
CA LYS A 384 -2.48 -25.39 32.47
C LYS A 384 -1.09 -25.92 32.79
N ASN A 385 -0.24 -25.10 33.42
CA ASN A 385 1.17 -25.42 33.66
C ASN A 385 1.90 -25.83 32.36
N LYS A 386 1.57 -25.12 31.26
CA LYS A 386 2.10 -25.36 29.91
C LYS A 386 2.50 -24.03 29.29
N ASP A 387 3.71 -23.98 28.73
CA ASP A 387 4.19 -22.83 27.96
C ASP A 387 3.69 -22.95 26.52
N LEU A 388 3.09 -21.90 25.97
CA LEU A 388 2.51 -21.91 24.63
C LEU A 388 3.35 -21.08 23.64
N ASP A 389 4.20 -20.18 24.17
CA ASP A 389 4.95 -19.18 23.39
C ASP A 389 4.06 -18.39 22.41
N LEU A 390 2.86 -18.01 22.85
CA LEU A 390 1.87 -17.36 21.97
C LEU A 390 2.40 -16.06 21.36
N LEU A 391 3.14 -15.28 22.16
CA LEU A 391 3.73 -14.01 21.71
C LEU A 391 4.85 -14.26 20.69
N GLY A 392 5.78 -15.19 20.96
CA GLY A 392 6.84 -15.52 20.01
C GLY A 392 6.27 -16.00 18.67
N CYS A 393 5.22 -16.81 18.71
CA CYS A 393 4.49 -17.23 17.52
C CYS A 393 3.79 -16.09 16.77
N TRP A 394 3.22 -15.12 17.49
CA TRP A 394 2.64 -13.92 16.86
C TRP A 394 3.69 -13.09 16.15
N ASP A 395 4.84 -12.85 16.80
CA ASP A 395 5.94 -12.05 16.23
C ASP A 395 6.50 -12.74 14.97
N ALA A 396 6.73 -14.06 15.02
CA ALA A 396 7.16 -14.85 13.87
C ALA A 396 6.12 -14.87 12.73
N TRP A 397 4.82 -14.95 13.07
CA TRP A 397 3.75 -14.85 12.07
C TRP A 397 3.70 -13.48 11.42
N MET A 398 3.85 -12.39 12.19
CA MET A 398 3.78 -11.04 11.63
C MET A 398 4.91 -10.78 10.64
N GLU A 399 6.13 -11.24 10.95
CA GLU A 399 7.24 -11.21 10.01
C GLU A 399 6.91 -12.00 8.73
N HIS A 400 6.42 -13.24 8.88
CA HIS A 400 5.98 -14.06 7.77
C HIS A 400 4.90 -13.38 6.92
N GLN A 401 3.90 -12.79 7.58
CA GLN A 401 2.74 -12.14 6.99
C GLN A 401 3.15 -10.92 6.15
N LEU A 402 4.02 -10.06 6.69
CA LEU A 402 4.51 -8.87 5.98
C LEU A 402 5.39 -9.26 4.79
N ASN A 403 6.24 -10.27 4.92
CA ASN A 403 7.06 -10.78 3.81
C ASN A 403 6.17 -11.32 2.68
N LYS A 404 5.18 -12.16 3.01
CA LYS A 404 4.22 -12.69 2.03
C LYS A 404 3.36 -11.62 1.38
N PHE A 405 2.96 -10.60 2.15
CA PHE A 405 2.21 -9.45 1.65
C PHE A 405 3.00 -8.69 0.57
N VAL A 406 4.28 -8.39 0.86
CA VAL A 406 5.18 -7.69 -0.06
C VAL A 406 5.49 -8.54 -1.29
N ASP A 407 5.86 -9.81 -1.10
CA ASP A 407 6.17 -10.72 -2.20
C ASP A 407 4.96 -10.95 -3.11
N GLY A 408 3.79 -11.22 -2.53
CA GLY A 408 2.55 -11.44 -3.28
C GLY A 408 2.14 -10.23 -4.10
N GLY A 409 2.21 -9.02 -3.53
CA GLY A 409 1.91 -7.80 -4.27
C GLY A 409 2.93 -7.47 -5.35
N ARG A 410 4.24 -7.69 -5.08
CA ARG A 410 5.30 -7.55 -6.09
C ARG A 410 5.07 -8.48 -7.28
N ASP A 411 4.79 -9.74 -7.00
CA ASP A 411 4.65 -10.77 -8.03
C ASP A 411 3.37 -10.53 -8.85
N TRP A 412 2.28 -10.10 -8.20
CA TRP A 412 1.06 -9.72 -8.91
C TRP A 412 1.26 -8.48 -9.79
N VAL A 413 1.89 -7.40 -9.29
CA VAL A 413 2.15 -6.18 -10.08
C VAL A 413 3.01 -6.49 -11.31
N LYS A 414 4.07 -7.29 -11.14
CA LYS A 414 4.91 -7.72 -12.27
C LYS A 414 4.14 -8.51 -13.31
N LYS A 415 3.30 -9.46 -12.89
CA LYS A 415 2.44 -10.24 -13.77
C LYS A 415 1.45 -9.31 -14.51
N ALA A 416 0.78 -8.41 -13.79
CA ALA A 416 -0.20 -7.49 -14.36
C ALA A 416 0.42 -6.52 -15.38
N LEU A 417 1.60 -5.98 -15.09
CA LEU A 417 2.36 -5.14 -16.04
C LEU A 417 2.74 -5.92 -17.29
N LYS A 418 3.23 -7.16 -17.15
CA LYS A 418 3.56 -8.06 -18.27
C LYS A 418 2.33 -8.38 -19.12
N ASP A 419 1.20 -8.68 -18.48
CA ASP A 419 -0.07 -8.96 -19.15
C ASP A 419 -0.54 -7.75 -19.98
N MET A 420 -0.40 -6.53 -19.43
CA MET A 420 -0.71 -5.29 -20.14
C MET A 420 0.24 -5.05 -21.31
N GLU A 421 1.55 -5.27 -21.11
CA GLU A 421 2.57 -5.14 -22.15
C GLU A 421 2.29 -6.09 -23.32
N ASP A 422 1.93 -7.35 -23.04
CA ASP A 422 1.64 -8.36 -24.06
C ASP A 422 0.30 -8.16 -24.75
N HIS A 423 -0.71 -7.69 -24.03
CA HIS A 423 -2.06 -7.50 -24.57
C HIS A 423 -2.17 -6.25 -25.44
N TRP A 424 -1.67 -5.11 -24.96
CA TRP A 424 -1.81 -3.81 -25.62
C TRP A 424 -0.70 -3.53 -26.64
N VAL A 425 -0.62 -4.41 -27.64
CA VAL A 425 0.18 -4.21 -28.86
C VAL A 425 -0.72 -4.16 -30.09
N PRO A 426 -0.45 -3.30 -31.10
CA PRO A 426 -1.36 -3.11 -32.22
C PRO A 426 -1.71 -4.41 -32.98
N SER A 427 -0.79 -5.38 -33.03
CA SER A 427 -0.98 -6.65 -33.72
C SER A 427 -2.04 -7.56 -33.10
N ASN A 428 -2.48 -7.29 -31.87
CA ASN A 428 -3.48 -8.10 -31.17
C ASN A 428 -4.93 -7.68 -31.49
N PHE A 429 -5.12 -6.60 -32.22
CA PHE A 429 -6.44 -6.05 -32.54
C PHE A 429 -6.80 -6.24 -34.01
N ASP A 430 -8.09 -6.30 -34.33
CA ASP A 430 -8.61 -6.60 -35.68
C ASP A 430 -8.09 -5.64 -36.78
N ASN A 431 -7.74 -4.40 -36.41
CA ASN A 431 -7.16 -3.42 -37.31
C ASN A 431 -5.84 -2.84 -36.74
N PRO A 432 -4.70 -3.53 -36.90
CA PRO A 432 -3.41 -3.09 -36.38
C PRO A 432 -2.89 -1.76 -36.97
N GLN A 433 -3.49 -1.32 -38.08
CA GLN A 433 -3.13 -0.07 -38.75
C GLN A 433 -4.05 1.09 -38.36
N ASP A 434 -5.04 0.87 -37.50
CA ASP A 434 -5.89 1.94 -36.98
C ASP A 434 -5.01 2.95 -36.19
N PRO A 435 -4.93 4.21 -36.64
CA PRO A 435 -4.13 5.22 -35.97
C PRO A 435 -4.51 5.45 -34.50
N PHE A 436 -5.80 5.31 -34.17
CA PHE A 436 -6.28 5.47 -32.80
C PHE A 436 -5.82 4.32 -31.91
N MET A 437 -5.99 3.07 -32.37
CA MET A 437 -5.54 1.90 -31.60
C MET A 437 -4.03 1.90 -31.40
N LYS A 438 -3.28 2.29 -32.44
CA LYS A 438 -1.82 2.45 -32.31
C LYS A 438 -1.47 3.50 -31.26
N GLN A 439 -2.14 4.66 -31.27
CA GLN A 439 -1.92 5.71 -30.28
C GLN A 439 -2.22 5.23 -28.85
N VAL A 440 -3.30 4.47 -28.64
CA VAL A 440 -3.64 3.89 -27.33
C VAL A 440 -2.57 2.90 -26.88
N CYS A 441 -2.16 1.97 -27.75
CA CYS A 441 -1.10 1.01 -27.44
C CYS A 441 0.22 1.74 -27.10
N ASP A 442 0.63 2.71 -27.92
CA ASP A 442 1.85 3.48 -27.71
C ASP A 442 1.80 4.20 -26.35
N ALA A 443 0.67 4.83 -25.98
CA ALA A 443 0.50 5.49 -24.68
C ALA A 443 0.60 4.50 -23.50
N ILE A 444 0.00 3.31 -23.61
CA ILE A 444 0.09 2.29 -22.56
C ILE A 444 1.54 1.83 -22.40
N GLN A 445 2.23 1.55 -23.50
CA GLN A 445 3.63 1.12 -23.49
C GLN A 445 4.57 2.18 -22.88
N GLN A 446 4.21 3.47 -22.92
CA GLN A 446 4.93 4.54 -22.22
C GLN A 446 4.66 4.58 -20.71
N VAL A 447 3.43 4.23 -20.29
CA VAL A 447 3.02 4.22 -18.88
C VAL A 447 3.57 3.02 -18.11
N LEU A 448 3.67 1.84 -18.73
CA LEU A 448 4.07 0.62 -18.04
C LEU A 448 5.46 0.71 -17.36
N PRO A 449 6.52 1.23 -18.02
CA PRO A 449 7.83 1.39 -17.37
C PRO A 449 7.81 2.35 -16.18
N LEU A 450 6.93 3.37 -16.20
CA LEU A 450 6.77 4.31 -15.08
C LEU A 450 6.17 3.61 -13.85
N LEU A 451 5.14 2.79 -14.07
CA LEU A 451 4.54 1.98 -13.02
C LEU A 451 5.50 0.92 -12.51
N GLU A 452 6.30 0.29 -13.38
CA GLU A 452 7.33 -0.66 -12.97
C GLU A 452 8.38 0.00 -12.06
N LEU A 453 8.85 1.19 -12.44
CA LEU A 453 9.79 1.97 -11.63
C LEU A 453 9.18 2.34 -10.28
N ALA A 454 7.95 2.85 -10.27
CA ALA A 454 7.26 3.23 -9.05
C ALA A 454 7.01 2.02 -8.13
N ALA A 455 6.68 0.86 -8.70
CA ALA A 455 6.56 -0.41 -7.97
C ALA A 455 7.89 -0.81 -7.35
N ALA A 456 8.99 -0.77 -8.13
CA ALA A 456 10.33 -1.09 -7.64
C ALA A 456 10.74 -0.18 -6.48
N GLU A 457 10.46 1.14 -6.55
CA GLU A 457 10.74 2.08 -5.47
C GLU A 457 9.88 1.83 -4.23
N ALA A 458 8.58 1.61 -4.41
CA ALA A 458 7.65 1.36 -3.32
C ALA A 458 8.05 0.08 -2.56
N ILE A 459 8.30 -1.01 -3.29
CA ILE A 459 8.60 -2.35 -2.75
C ILE A 459 10.01 -2.42 -2.15
N LYS A 460 11.03 -1.83 -2.79
CA LYS A 460 12.40 -1.77 -2.23
C LYS A 460 12.42 -1.08 -0.86
N ARG A 461 11.46 -0.20 -0.60
CA ARG A 461 11.28 0.52 0.65
C ARG A 461 10.25 -0.14 1.58
N SER A 462 9.63 -1.26 1.21
CA SER A 462 8.64 -1.99 2.01
C SER A 462 9.27 -2.97 3.00
N PHE A 463 10.52 -2.74 3.42
CA PHE A 463 11.05 -3.42 4.60
C PHE A 463 10.36 -2.83 5.82
N PHE A 464 9.37 -3.57 6.31
CA PHE A 464 8.56 -3.18 7.44
C PHE A 464 9.26 -3.53 8.74
N ASP A 465 9.93 -2.54 9.32
CA ASP A 465 10.60 -2.66 10.61
C ASP A 465 9.60 -2.51 11.76
N LEU A 466 9.36 -3.62 12.45
CA LEU A 466 8.48 -3.71 13.61
C LEU A 466 9.14 -3.25 14.91
N GLY A 467 10.46 -2.97 14.91
CA GLY A 467 11.21 -2.59 16.11
C GLY A 467 11.30 -3.71 17.15
N LEU A 468 11.33 -4.97 16.70
CA LEU A 468 11.50 -6.13 17.58
C LEU A 468 12.99 -6.27 17.94
N ASP A 469 13.31 -6.54 19.21
CA ASP A 469 14.70 -6.72 19.65
C ASP A 469 15.38 -7.88 18.88
N GLY A 470 16.43 -7.56 18.12
CA GLY A 470 17.16 -8.54 17.30
C GLY A 470 16.58 -8.75 15.89
N ASP A 471 15.67 -7.90 15.44
CA ASP A 471 15.13 -7.93 14.09
C ASP A 471 16.23 -7.62 13.06
N PRO A 472 16.57 -8.53 12.13
CA PRO A 472 17.47 -8.23 11.02
C PRO A 472 16.93 -7.14 10.07
N MET A 473 15.67 -6.71 10.26
CA MET A 473 14.98 -5.66 9.52
C MET A 473 14.97 -4.30 10.24
N ASP A 474 15.65 -4.16 11.39
CA ASP A 474 15.89 -2.86 12.03
C ASP A 474 16.74 -1.99 11.08
N THR A 475 16.06 -1.04 10.41
CA THR A 475 16.72 -0.06 9.52
C THR A 475 16.92 1.28 10.23
N SER A 476 16.58 1.36 11.52
CA SER A 476 16.81 2.53 12.36
C SER A 476 18.26 2.55 12.90
N ALA A 477 19.23 2.60 11.98
CA ALA A 477 20.65 2.83 12.29
C ALA A 477 21.31 3.85 11.35
#